data_AF-A0A7V5PYX7-F1
#
_entry.id   AF-A0A7V5PYX7-F1
#
_cell.length_a   1.000
_cell.length_b   1.000
_cell.length_c   1.000
_cell.angle_alpha   90.00
_cell.angle_beta   90.00
_cell.angle_gamma   90.00
#
_symmetry.space_group_name_H-M   'P 1'
#
loop_
_entity.id
_entity.type
_entity.pdbx_description
1 polymer ?
#
loop_
_entity_poly.entity_id
_entity_poly.type
_entity_poly.pdbx_seq_one_letter_code
_entity_poly.pdbx_strand_id
1 'polypeptide(L)'
;MGASPAGGATGSKTIPTRDQVAVADTWDLSSLYPSDDAWEKDLRRFEKMIPKYDAFRGHLAESPSTLAACLKHDEKVDRLA
;
A
#
# COMPACT_ATOMS: atom_id res chain seq x y z
N MET A 1 -21.68 4.14 -32.27
CA MET A 1 -22.38 4.62 -31.06
C MET A 1 -21.63 5.85 -30.59
N GLY A 2 -21.86 7.03 -31.17
CA GLY A 2 -22.89 7.98 -30.73
C GLY A 2 -22.39 8.70 -29.45
N ALA A 3 -21.40 9.60 -29.55
CA ALA A 3 -21.54 11.07 -29.67
C ALA A 3 -22.16 11.77 -28.45
N SER A 4 -21.37 12.52 -27.67
CA SER A 4 -21.44 14.00 -27.75
C SER A 4 -20.25 14.72 -27.06
N PRO A 5 -19.73 15.82 -27.66
CA PRO A 5 -18.61 16.65 -27.21
C PRO A 5 -18.99 18.10 -26.82
N ALA A 6 -18.11 18.82 -26.10
CA ALA A 6 -17.82 20.29 -26.13
C ALA A 6 -17.21 20.73 -24.78
N GLY A 7 -16.15 21.55 -24.68
CA GLY A 7 -15.46 22.31 -25.70
C GLY A 7 -14.14 22.96 -25.22
N GLY A 8 -13.36 23.41 -26.21
CA GLY A 8 -12.50 24.61 -26.18
C GLY A 8 -11.17 24.59 -25.42
N ALA A 9 -10.06 24.37 -26.14
CA ALA A 9 -8.92 25.32 -26.22
C ALA A 9 -7.83 24.80 -27.18
N THR A 10 -7.44 25.65 -28.13
CA THR A 10 -6.37 25.50 -29.12
C THR A 10 -4.98 25.76 -28.52
N GLY A 11 -4.00 24.95 -28.93
CA GLY A 11 -2.59 24.97 -28.50
C GLY A 11 -2.22 23.65 -27.85
N SER A 12 -1.20 22.95 -28.33
CA SER A 12 -0.80 21.63 -27.82
C SER A 12 -0.42 21.69 -26.34
N LYS A 13 -1.41 21.56 -25.44
CA LYS A 13 -1.21 21.44 -23.99
C LYS A 13 -0.73 20.02 -23.71
N THR A 14 0.58 19.86 -23.62
CA THR A 14 1.21 18.64 -23.13
C THR A 14 0.88 18.46 -21.65
N ILE A 15 0.48 17.25 -21.28
CA ILE A 15 0.26 16.88 -19.88
C ILE A 15 1.65 16.75 -19.23
N PRO A 16 1.92 17.43 -18.10
CA PRO A 16 3.21 17.33 -17.42
C PRO A 16 3.44 15.91 -16.90
N THR A 17 4.69 15.45 -16.96
CA THR A 17 5.10 14.20 -16.30
C THR A 17 5.20 14.42 -14.79
N ARG A 18 5.22 13.34 -14.00
CA ARG A 18 5.17 13.45 -12.53
C ARG A 18 6.34 14.25 -11.95
N ASP A 19 7.52 14.07 -12.54
CA ASP A 19 8.77 14.78 -12.22
C ASP A 19 8.74 16.28 -12.59
N GLN A 20 7.82 16.71 -13.46
CA GLN A 20 7.65 18.11 -13.85
C GLN A 20 6.70 18.89 -12.93
N VAL A 21 6.02 18.22 -11.99
CA VAL A 21 5.14 18.85 -11.01
C VAL A 21 5.96 19.47 -9.88
N ALA A 22 5.68 20.72 -9.52
CA ALA A 22 6.36 21.40 -8.42
C ALA A 22 6.12 20.67 -7.09
N VAL A 23 7.16 20.53 -6.25
CA VAL A 23 7.08 19.79 -4.98
C VAL A 23 5.99 20.34 -4.05
N ALA A 24 5.75 21.66 -4.06
CA ALA A 24 4.68 22.30 -3.28
C ALA A 24 3.27 21.82 -3.66
N ASP A 25 3.09 21.32 -4.89
CA ASP A 25 1.85 20.74 -5.39
C ASP A 25 1.82 19.21 -5.25
N THR A 26 2.82 18.62 -4.56
CA THR A 26 2.89 17.19 -4.26
C THR A 26 2.61 16.92 -2.78
N TRP A 27 2.10 15.73 -2.48
CA TRP A 27 1.96 15.29 -1.09
C TRP A 27 3.34 14.98 -0.51
N ASP A 28 3.57 15.41 0.73
CA ASP A 28 4.78 15.07 1.47
C ASP A 28 4.64 13.68 2.12
N LEU A 29 5.29 12.69 1.51
CA LEU A 29 5.31 11.31 1.99
C LEU A 29 6.43 11.04 3.01
N SER A 30 7.30 12.02 3.30
CA SER A 30 8.43 11.84 4.22
C SER A 30 8.00 11.53 5.66
N SER A 31 6.78 11.90 6.02
CA SER A 31 6.15 11.56 7.31
C SER A 31 5.77 10.07 7.44
N LEU A 32 5.57 9.38 6.31
CA LEU A 32 5.30 7.94 6.26
C LEU A 32 6.61 7.16 6.11
N TYR A 33 7.39 7.51 5.09
CA TYR A 33 8.71 6.93 4.84
C TYR A 33 9.68 8.00 4.33
N PRO A 34 10.90 8.07 4.89
CA PRO A 34 11.89 9.07 4.47
C PRO A 34 12.43 8.82 3.06
N SER A 35 12.30 7.59 2.54
CA SER A 35 12.73 7.21 1.19
C SER A 35 12.04 5.93 0.72
N ASP A 36 12.07 5.70 -0.59
CA ASP A 36 11.59 4.46 -1.21
C ASP A 36 12.35 3.24 -0.68
N ASP A 37 13.66 3.35 -0.42
CA ASP A 37 14.47 2.28 0.18
C ASP A 37 13.96 1.86 1.57
N ALA A 38 13.51 2.84 2.38
CA ALA A 38 12.95 2.57 3.69
C ALA A 38 11.63 1.81 3.58
N TRP A 39 10.76 2.22 2.64
CA TRP A 39 9.52 1.53 2.34
C TRP A 39 9.76 0.11 1.83
N GLU A 40 10.66 -0.08 0.87
CA GLU A 40 10.96 -1.42 0.32
C GLU A 40 11.52 -2.37 1.38
N LYS A 41 12.28 -1.86 2.35
CA LYS A 41 12.79 -2.67 3.45
C LYS A 41 11.65 -3.22 4.30
N ASP A 42 10.66 -2.42 4.63
CA ASP A 42 9.51 -2.86 5.41
C ASP A 42 8.55 -3.72 4.57
N LEU A 43 8.42 -3.47 3.27
CA LEU A 43 7.73 -4.38 2.35
C LEU A 43 8.34 -5.78 2.39
N ARG A 44 9.67 -5.90 2.26
CA ARG A 44 10.39 -7.18 2.36
C ARG A 44 10.22 -7.86 3.73
N ARG A 45 9.99 -7.09 4.79
CA ARG A 45 9.68 -7.63 6.12
C ARG A 45 8.25 -8.15 6.17
N PHE A 46 7.29 -7.43 5.61
CA PHE A 46 5.89 -7.82 5.50
C PHE A 46 5.72 -9.14 4.75
N GLU A 47 6.38 -9.28 3.59
CA GLU A 47 6.33 -10.50 2.78
C GLU A 47 6.75 -11.75 3.57
N LYS A 48 7.77 -11.62 4.42
CA LYS A 48 8.27 -12.73 5.26
C LYS A 48 7.31 -13.12 6.38
N MET A 49 6.31 -12.30 6.69
CA MET A 49 5.32 -12.60 7.73
C MET A 49 4.15 -13.42 7.20
N ILE A 50 3.92 -13.43 5.88
CA ILE A 50 2.81 -14.14 5.21
C ILE A 50 2.88 -15.66 5.44
N PRO A 51 4.03 -16.35 5.27
CA PRO A 51 4.09 -17.81 5.40
C PRO A 51 3.67 -18.32 6.78
N LYS A 52 3.74 -17.49 7.82
CA LYS A 52 3.37 -17.88 9.18
C LYS A 52 1.87 -18.17 9.33
N TYR A 53 1.02 -17.69 8.42
CA TYR A 53 -0.40 -18.03 8.43
C TYR A 53 -0.67 -19.51 8.13
N ASP A 54 0.22 -20.21 7.43
CA ASP A 54 0.06 -21.64 7.16
C ASP A 54 0.01 -22.47 8.45
N ALA A 55 0.69 -22.02 9.52
CA ALA A 55 0.66 -22.67 10.83
C ALA A 55 -0.71 -22.59 11.52
N PHE A 56 -1.60 -21.69 11.11
CA PHE A 56 -2.95 -21.55 11.68
C PHE A 56 -4.03 -22.21 10.82
N ARG A 57 -3.74 -22.54 9.55
CA ARG A 57 -4.72 -23.10 8.60
C ARG A 57 -5.27 -24.42 9.14
N GLY A 58 -6.58 -24.50 9.34
CA GLY A 58 -7.25 -25.71 9.85
C GLY A 58 -7.21 -25.88 11.37
N HIS A 59 -6.43 -25.06 12.11
CA HIS A 59 -6.21 -25.20 13.55
C HIS A 59 -6.98 -24.17 14.40
N LEU A 60 -7.66 -23.19 13.77
CA LEU A 60 -8.30 -22.08 14.48
C LEU A 60 -9.38 -22.49 15.50
N ALA A 61 -10.02 -23.64 15.29
CA ALA A 61 -11.08 -24.16 16.17
C ALA A 61 -10.54 -25.04 17.32
N GLU A 62 -9.25 -25.37 17.33
CA GLU A 62 -8.68 -26.29 18.32
C GLU A 62 -8.68 -25.71 19.74
N SER A 63 -8.44 -24.40 19.88
CA SER A 63 -8.51 -23.73 21.18
C SER A 63 -8.65 -22.21 21.06
N PRO A 64 -9.19 -21.53 22.09
CA PRO A 64 -9.16 -20.07 22.19
C PRO A 64 -7.73 -19.50 22.12
N SER A 65 -6.74 -20.23 22.64
CA SER A 65 -5.34 -19.82 22.60
C SER A 65 -4.77 -19.81 21.18
N THR A 66 -5.13 -20.80 20.36
CA THR A 66 -4.73 -20.87 18.94
C THR A 66 -5.31 -19.70 18.16
N LEU A 67 -6.60 -19.40 18.36
CA LEU A 67 -7.25 -18.24 17.73
C LEU A 67 -6.59 -16.92 18.17
N ALA A 68 -6.35 -16.73 19.47
CA ALA A 68 -5.69 -15.54 19.99
C ALA A 68 -4.28 -15.35 19.43
N ALA A 69 -3.52 -16.44 19.25
CA ALA A 69 -2.19 -16.39 18.64
C ALA A 69 -2.26 -15.97 17.16
N CYS A 70 -3.25 -16.44 16.40
CA CYS A 70 -3.49 -16.02 15.03
C CYS A 70 -3.83 -14.52 14.96
N LEU A 71 -4.81 -14.05 15.77
CA LEU A 71 -5.22 -12.64 15.80
C LEU A 71 -4.07 -11.71 16.20
N LYS A 72 -3.22 -12.13 17.15
CA LYS A 72 -2.04 -11.37 17.54
C LYS A 72 -0.98 -11.32 16.43
N HIS A 73 -0.89 -12.36 15.61
CA HIS A 73 -0.02 -12.33 14.44
C HIS A 73 -0.59 -11.41 13.37
N ASP A 74 -1.90 -11.49 13.13
CA ASP A 74 -2.66 -10.67 12.20
C ASP A 74 -2.51 -9.17 12.50
N GLU A 75 -2.74 -8.79 13.77
CA GLU A 75 -2.53 -7.43 14.25
C GLU A 75 -1.10 -6.91 13.98
N LYS A 76 -0.09 -7.77 14.13
CA LYS A 76 1.31 -7.39 13.87
C LYS A 76 1.60 -7.22 12.38
N VAL A 77 0.93 -8.00 11.53
CA VAL A 77 1.03 -7.87 10.08
C VAL A 77 0.40 -6.55 9.66
N ASP A 78 -0.81 -6.26 10.14
CA ASP A 78 -1.58 -5.07 9.80
C ASP A 78 -0.94 -3.75 10.27
N ARG A 79 -0.16 -3.79 11.37
CA ARG A 79 0.45 -2.59 11.98
C ARG A 79 1.98 -2.56 11.89
N LEU A 80 2.57 -3.21 10.89
CA LEU A 80 4.03 -3.36 10.81
C LEU A 80 4.79 -2.03 10.68
N ALA A 81 4.16 -1.01 10.08
CA ALA A 81 4.71 0.33 9.88
C ALA A 81 3.59 1.36 9.70
#